data_AF-A0A7K1CIS6-F1
#
_entry.id   AF-A0A7K1CIS6-F1
#
_cell.length_a   1.000
_cell.length_b   1.000
_cell.length_c   1.000
_cell.angle_alpha   90.00
_cell.angle_beta   90.00
_cell.angle_gamma   90.00
#
_symmetry.space_group_name_H-M   'P 1'
#
loop_
_entity.id
_entity.type
_entity.pdbx_description
1 polymer ?
#
loop_
_entity_poly.entity_id
_entity_poly.type
_entity_poly.pdbx_seq_one_letter_code
_entity_poly.pdbx_strand_id
1 'polypeptide(L)'
;MTEATRGSLSPLSGAVGKRVTIRLREADGGFRDIVGVLQNDHEVINAKSQVIKFSQDEIAVWREVKPLPDRAGTGSPLSLRINELENLSDTTWPAAETIEYGKWRLRISDGFTMRANSVLPTGAPPIGEPASALAQAVDHVIKTYADKKLTPTFTIPLPMYQELDQYLESQGWQIKVGAQFLIKDISLEASDLQSEFICEITDFPSQDWLNLQSDHHLEELMKRYPARYGVLRSGSQVIAVGRIATLGTWSIATRLFVDPSHRSKGIAKQLMNKLMAAAKTDGATKVALQVDTQNTAALALYRSMGFRAHHSYLYRVLPLLEVK
;
A
#
# COMPACT_ATOMS: atom_id res chain seq x y z
N MET A 1 45.13 31.98 -10.03
CA MET A 1 45.58 30.78 -9.32
C MET A 1 45.03 30.85 -7.92
N THR A 2 44.00 30.06 -7.65
CA THR A 2 43.40 29.93 -6.31
C THR A 2 43.35 28.44 -6.06
N GLU A 3 44.21 27.97 -5.16
CA GLU A 3 44.29 26.57 -4.74
C GLU A 3 42.95 26.16 -4.14
N ALA A 4 42.22 25.33 -4.88
CA ALA A 4 41.07 24.63 -4.34
C ALA A 4 41.58 23.59 -3.34
N THR A 5 41.27 23.83 -2.07
CA THR A 5 41.55 22.97 -0.93
C THR A 5 41.06 21.55 -1.23
N ARG A 6 42.00 20.60 -1.40
CA ARG A 6 41.71 19.16 -1.42
C ARG A 6 41.23 18.74 -0.03
N GLY A 7 39.94 18.93 0.26
CA GLY A 7 39.31 18.25 1.40
C GLY A 7 39.50 16.75 1.22
N SER A 8 40.02 16.07 2.24
CA SER A 8 40.28 14.63 2.22
C SER A 8 38.97 13.85 2.03
N LEU A 9 38.58 13.62 0.78
CA LEU A 9 37.66 12.55 0.44
C LEU A 9 38.29 11.26 1.00
N SER A 10 37.57 10.54 1.84
CA SER A 10 38.01 9.21 2.29
C SER A 10 38.44 8.38 1.08
N PRO A 11 39.39 7.45 1.21
CA PRO A 11 39.79 6.60 0.10
C PRO A 11 38.57 5.81 -0.40
N LEU A 12 38.38 5.74 -1.71
CA LEU A 12 37.25 5.04 -2.35
C LEU A 12 37.15 3.57 -1.89
N SER A 13 38.29 2.94 -1.61
CA SER A 13 38.39 1.59 -1.05
C SER A 13 37.60 1.40 0.25
N GLY A 14 37.43 2.45 1.07
CA GLY A 14 36.61 2.41 2.29
C GLY A 14 35.09 2.34 2.03
N ALA A 15 34.66 2.45 0.78
CA ALA A 15 33.26 2.33 0.36
C ALA A 15 32.96 1.01 -0.37
N VAL A 16 33.90 0.06 -0.44
CA VAL A 16 33.63 -1.27 -1.03
C VAL A 16 32.47 -1.94 -0.31
N GLY A 17 31.55 -2.52 -1.09
CA GLY A 17 30.28 -3.07 -0.62
C GLY A 17 29.16 -2.04 -0.39
N LYS A 18 29.47 -0.73 -0.46
CA LYS A 18 28.48 0.34 -0.28
C LYS A 18 27.97 0.85 -1.61
N ARG A 19 26.76 1.42 -1.60
CA ARG A 19 26.22 2.14 -2.76
C ARG A 19 26.91 3.51 -2.88
N VAL A 20 27.41 3.84 -4.06
CA VAL A 20 28.13 5.09 -4.34
C VAL A 20 27.58 5.78 -5.58
N THR A 21 27.74 7.10 -5.62
CA THR A 21 27.71 7.92 -6.84
C THR A 21 29.14 8.32 -7.13
N ILE A 22 29.63 8.09 -8.34
CA ILE A 22 30.95 8.52 -8.79
C ILE A 22 30.76 9.38 -10.04
N ARG A 23 31.27 10.60 -10.00
CA ARG A 23 31.36 11.49 -11.15
C ARG A 23 32.73 11.32 -11.80
N LEU A 24 32.74 10.96 -13.06
CA LEU A 24 33.93 10.72 -13.87
C LEU A 24 34.12 11.84 -14.88
N ARG A 25 35.36 12.26 -15.11
CA ARG A 25 35.80 13.17 -16.17
C ARG A 25 35.85 12.41 -17.48
N GLU A 26 35.38 13.03 -18.55
CA GLU A 26 35.47 12.49 -19.90
C GLU A 26 36.58 13.19 -20.70
N ALA A 27 37.09 12.52 -21.74
CA ALA A 27 38.22 13.01 -22.54
C ALA A 27 37.90 14.30 -23.32
N ASP A 28 36.62 14.57 -23.56
CA ASP A 28 36.13 15.80 -24.21
C ASP A 28 35.95 16.97 -23.22
N GLY A 29 36.32 16.79 -21.95
CA GLY A 29 36.13 17.76 -20.88
C GLY A 29 34.76 17.70 -20.20
N GLY A 30 33.89 16.76 -20.61
CA GLY A 30 32.61 16.48 -20.00
C GLY A 30 32.69 15.73 -18.68
N PHE A 31 31.51 15.46 -18.10
CA PHE A 31 31.37 14.60 -16.93
C PHE A 31 30.22 13.61 -17.14
N ARG A 32 30.42 12.38 -16.67
CA ARG A 32 29.36 11.38 -16.53
C ARG A 32 29.25 10.88 -15.10
N ASP A 33 28.04 10.51 -14.70
CA ASP A 33 27.77 9.96 -13.37
C ASP A 33 27.48 8.47 -13.45
N ILE A 34 28.13 7.67 -12.60
CA ILE A 34 27.84 6.25 -12.40
C ILE A 34 27.31 6.02 -10.98
N VAL A 35 26.34 5.11 -10.85
CA VAL A 35 25.69 4.78 -9.57
C VAL A 35 25.57 3.27 -9.44
N GLY A 36 26.03 2.74 -8.31
CA GLY A 36 26.01 1.30 -8.07
C GLY A 36 26.61 0.91 -6.73
N VAL A 37 26.65 -0.39 -6.45
CA VAL A 37 27.40 -0.95 -5.33
C VAL A 37 28.85 -1.13 -5.75
N LEU A 38 29.77 -0.46 -5.05
CA LEU A 38 31.19 -0.54 -5.32
C LEU A 38 31.71 -1.95 -5.02
N GLN A 39 32.26 -2.65 -6.00
CA GLN A 39 32.81 -4.00 -5.84
C GLN A 39 34.28 -3.96 -5.45
N ASN A 40 35.02 -3.04 -6.06
CA ASN A 40 36.42 -2.73 -5.83
C ASN A 40 36.64 -1.28 -6.27
N ASP A 41 37.88 -0.84 -6.26
CA ASP A 41 38.27 0.53 -6.57
C ASP A 41 38.18 0.92 -8.07
N HIS A 42 37.70 0.02 -8.94
CA HIS A 42 37.54 0.23 -10.38
C HIS A 42 36.20 -0.25 -10.96
N GLU A 43 35.34 -0.87 -10.15
CA GLU A 43 34.10 -1.48 -10.62
C GLU A 43 32.91 -1.18 -9.70
N VAL A 44 31.79 -0.77 -10.29
CA VAL A 44 30.47 -0.71 -9.64
C VAL A 44 29.49 -1.65 -10.32
N ILE A 45 28.61 -2.28 -9.54
CA ILE A 45 27.43 -2.98 -10.07
C ILE A 45 26.23 -2.04 -9.97
N ASN A 46 25.64 -1.69 -11.11
CA ASN A 46 24.48 -0.80 -11.16
C ASN A 46 23.18 -1.52 -10.74
N ALA A 47 22.07 -0.77 -10.67
CA ALA A 47 20.76 -1.32 -10.28
C ALA A 47 20.19 -2.37 -11.26
N LYS A 48 20.77 -2.51 -12.46
CA LYS A 48 20.42 -3.52 -13.47
C LYS A 48 21.37 -4.73 -13.42
N SER A 49 22.15 -4.88 -12.34
CA SER A 49 23.16 -5.92 -12.17
C SER A 49 24.27 -5.91 -13.22
N GLN A 50 24.53 -4.76 -13.86
CA GLN A 50 25.60 -4.61 -14.86
C GLN A 50 26.85 -4.07 -14.18
N VAL A 51 28.00 -4.67 -14.52
CA VAL A 51 29.32 -4.19 -14.09
C VAL A 51 29.71 -2.98 -14.95
N ILE A 52 29.99 -1.87 -14.30
CA ILE A 52 30.53 -0.66 -14.93
C ILE A 52 31.96 -0.47 -14.42
N LYS A 53 32.92 -0.49 -15.34
CA LYS A 53 34.33 -0.24 -15.05
C LYS A 53 34.65 1.24 -15.19
N PHE A 54 35.61 1.73 -14.39
CA PHE A 54 36.10 3.11 -14.43
C PHE A 54 37.56 3.17 -14.00
N SER A 55 38.27 4.23 -14.44
CA SER A 55 39.61 4.52 -13.93
C SER A 55 39.53 5.43 -12.70
N GLN A 56 40.41 5.22 -11.72
CA GLN A 56 40.50 6.13 -10.57
C GLN A 56 40.95 7.54 -10.97
N ASP A 57 41.75 7.64 -12.03
CA ASP A 57 42.24 8.92 -12.57
C ASP A 57 41.11 9.76 -13.21
N GLU A 58 40.01 9.10 -13.60
CA GLU A 58 38.83 9.77 -14.13
C GLU A 58 37.97 10.39 -13.01
N ILE A 59 38.15 10.02 -11.74
CA ILE A 59 37.24 10.44 -10.66
C ILE A 59 37.38 11.94 -10.40
N ALA A 60 36.30 12.68 -10.65
CA ALA A 60 36.18 14.07 -10.26
C ALA A 60 35.73 14.22 -8.81
N VAL A 61 34.71 13.45 -8.42
CA VAL A 61 34.17 13.41 -7.05
C VAL A 61 33.38 12.12 -6.87
N TRP A 62 33.34 11.60 -5.66
CA TRP A 62 32.46 10.50 -5.30
C TRP A 62 31.77 10.77 -3.96
N ARG A 63 30.65 10.10 -3.73
CA ARG A 63 29.98 10.07 -2.42
C ARG A 63 29.32 8.72 -2.16
N GLU A 64 29.35 8.30 -0.91
CA GLU A 64 28.50 7.22 -0.42
C GLU A 64 27.03 7.66 -0.52
N VAL A 65 26.20 6.83 -1.14
CA VAL A 65 24.75 6.97 -1.14
C VAL A 65 24.25 6.35 0.15
N LYS A 66 24.14 7.17 1.20
CA LYS A 66 23.53 6.73 2.45
C LYS A 66 22.06 6.39 2.19
N PRO A 67 21.60 5.16 2.48
CA PRO A 67 20.19 4.83 2.36
C PRO A 67 19.39 5.79 3.23
N LEU A 68 18.45 6.51 2.63
CA LEU A 68 17.48 7.27 3.39
C LEU A 68 16.59 6.30 4.16
N PRO A 69 16.12 6.66 5.37
CA PRO A 69 15.15 5.85 6.07
C PRO A 69 13.95 5.57 5.16
N ASP A 70 13.63 4.29 4.96
CA ASP A 70 12.49 3.86 4.19
C ASP A 70 11.21 4.14 4.99
N ARG A 71 10.76 5.39 4.92
CA ARG A 71 9.58 5.90 5.63
C ARG A 71 8.35 5.72 4.76
N ALA A 72 7.23 5.44 5.41
CA ALA A 72 5.92 5.40 4.79
C ALA A 72 5.70 6.67 3.97
N GLY A 73 5.45 6.52 2.66
CA GLY A 73 5.00 7.58 1.76
C GLY A 73 6.03 8.65 1.37
N THR A 74 7.32 8.32 1.29
CA THR A 74 8.38 9.19 0.75
C THR A 74 9.32 8.41 -0.20
N GLY A 75 10.30 9.08 -0.81
CA GLY A 75 11.36 8.45 -1.63
C GLY A 75 10.98 8.24 -3.10
N SER A 76 9.98 7.42 -3.38
CA SER A 76 9.57 7.08 -4.76
C SER A 76 8.57 8.10 -5.36
N PRO A 77 8.51 8.23 -6.70
CA PRO A 77 7.44 8.95 -7.39
C PRO A 77 6.05 8.56 -6.87
N LEU A 78 5.15 9.53 -6.79
CA LEU A 78 3.83 9.31 -6.17
C LEU A 78 3.06 8.14 -6.82
N SER A 79 3.12 8.01 -8.14
CA SER A 79 2.46 6.92 -8.87
C SER A 79 2.96 5.53 -8.44
N LEU A 80 4.27 5.35 -8.26
CA LEU A 80 4.82 4.09 -7.77
C LEU A 80 4.39 3.80 -6.32
N ARG A 81 4.31 4.83 -5.47
CA ARG A 81 3.83 4.69 -4.09
C ARG A 81 2.32 4.38 -4.00
N ILE A 82 1.52 4.92 -4.92
CA ILE A 82 0.10 4.55 -5.05
C ILE A 82 0.00 3.08 -5.45
N ASN A 83 0.70 2.67 -6.52
CA ASN A 83 0.69 1.28 -6.98
C ASN A 83 1.16 0.28 -5.91
N GLU A 84 2.16 0.64 -5.09
CA GLU A 84 2.61 -0.18 -3.96
C GLU A 84 1.48 -0.46 -2.96
N LEU A 85 0.74 0.58 -2.57
CA LEU A 85 -0.36 0.45 -1.60
C LEU A 85 -1.61 -0.21 -2.19
N GLU A 86 -1.92 0.02 -3.46
CA GLU A 86 -2.99 -0.68 -4.17
C GLU A 86 -2.66 -2.17 -4.29
N ASN A 87 -1.42 -2.51 -4.63
CA ASN A 87 -0.95 -3.90 -4.67
C ASN A 87 -0.99 -4.56 -3.28
N LEU A 88 -0.59 -3.85 -2.22
CA LEU A 88 -0.74 -4.31 -0.83
C LEU A 88 -2.21 -4.62 -0.51
N SER A 89 -3.12 -3.70 -0.82
CA SER A 89 -4.55 -3.87 -0.56
C SER A 89 -5.14 -5.03 -1.35
N ASP A 90 -4.74 -5.19 -2.61
CA ASP A 90 -5.23 -6.24 -3.50
C ASP A 90 -4.74 -7.63 -3.08
N THR A 91 -3.45 -7.74 -2.78
CA THR A 91 -2.80 -9.01 -2.40
C THR A 91 -3.32 -9.53 -1.06
N THR A 92 -3.51 -8.63 -0.09
CA THR A 92 -3.89 -9.01 1.29
C THR A 92 -5.40 -9.18 1.51
N TRP A 93 -6.19 -8.92 0.47
CA TRP A 93 -7.63 -9.11 0.43
C TRP A 93 -8.05 -9.62 -0.97
N PRO A 94 -7.58 -10.83 -1.35
CA PRO A 94 -7.66 -11.30 -2.72
C PRO A 94 -9.08 -11.69 -3.12
N ALA A 95 -9.44 -11.39 -4.37
CA ALA A 95 -10.68 -11.83 -4.98
C ALA A 95 -10.79 -13.35 -5.04
N ALA A 96 -11.99 -13.88 -5.26
CA ALA A 96 -12.18 -15.32 -5.48
C ALA A 96 -11.61 -15.75 -6.84
N GLU A 97 -11.78 -14.89 -7.83
CA GLU A 97 -11.30 -15.04 -9.19
C GLU A 97 -10.77 -13.69 -9.67
N THR A 98 -9.69 -13.73 -10.44
CA THR A 98 -9.08 -12.56 -11.06
C THR A 98 -8.96 -12.78 -12.56
N ILE A 99 -9.46 -11.84 -13.34
CA ILE A 99 -9.36 -11.83 -14.81
C ILE A 99 -8.52 -10.61 -15.21
N GLU A 100 -7.43 -10.83 -15.93
CA GLU A 100 -6.60 -9.73 -16.46
C GLU A 100 -7.08 -9.36 -17.87
N TYR A 101 -7.39 -8.09 -18.09
CA TYR A 101 -7.76 -7.53 -19.39
C TYR A 101 -6.81 -6.37 -19.75
N GLY A 102 -5.66 -6.72 -20.32
CA GLY A 102 -4.53 -5.80 -20.45
C GLY A 102 -3.88 -5.61 -19.09
N LYS A 103 -3.83 -4.36 -18.60
CA LYS A 103 -3.42 -4.03 -17.23
C LYS A 103 -4.59 -3.62 -16.34
N TRP A 104 -5.81 -3.95 -16.74
CA TRP A 104 -6.97 -3.92 -15.85
C TRP A 104 -7.18 -5.28 -15.21
N ARG A 105 -7.15 -5.29 -13.88
CA ARG A 105 -7.44 -6.46 -13.07
C ARG A 105 -8.90 -6.47 -12.67
N LEU A 106 -9.70 -7.37 -13.26
CA LEU A 106 -11.09 -7.57 -12.90
C LEU A 106 -11.17 -8.55 -11.73
N ARG A 107 -11.59 -8.07 -10.57
CA ARG A 107 -11.70 -8.87 -9.33
C ARG A 107 -13.13 -9.33 -9.15
N ILE A 108 -13.33 -10.64 -9.10
CA ILE A 108 -14.63 -11.29 -9.08
C ILE A 108 -14.77 -12.04 -7.75
N SER A 109 -15.76 -11.66 -6.95
CA SER A 109 -16.11 -12.33 -5.69
C SER A 109 -17.65 -12.42 -5.57
N ASP A 110 -18.17 -12.46 -4.36
CA ASP A 110 -19.60 -12.58 -4.03
C ASP A 110 -20.38 -11.26 -4.11
N GLY A 111 -19.76 -10.18 -4.60
CA GLY A 111 -20.39 -8.85 -4.65
C GLY A 111 -20.46 -8.12 -3.30
N PHE A 112 -19.97 -8.70 -2.20
CA PHE A 112 -20.11 -8.08 -0.88
C PHE A 112 -19.11 -6.93 -0.66
N THR A 113 -17.81 -7.19 -0.81
CA THR A 113 -16.80 -6.12 -0.70
C THR A 113 -16.45 -5.58 -2.07
N MET A 114 -16.51 -4.26 -2.26
CA MET A 114 -16.03 -3.66 -3.51
C MET A 114 -14.52 -3.85 -3.70
N ARG A 115 -13.73 -3.99 -2.63
CA ARG A 115 -12.28 -4.26 -2.73
C ARG A 115 -11.97 -5.55 -3.48
N ALA A 116 -12.73 -6.61 -3.21
CA ALA A 116 -12.58 -7.90 -3.88
C ALA A 116 -13.49 -8.05 -5.11
N ASN A 117 -14.27 -7.01 -5.44
CA ASN A 117 -15.34 -7.04 -6.44
C ASN A 117 -15.39 -5.74 -7.26
N SER A 118 -14.25 -5.37 -7.85
CA SER A 118 -14.15 -4.22 -8.75
C SER A 118 -12.92 -4.34 -9.66
N VAL A 119 -12.94 -3.60 -10.76
CA VAL A 119 -11.79 -3.44 -11.65
C VAL A 119 -10.75 -2.53 -11.00
N LEU A 120 -9.51 -2.99 -10.92
CA LEU A 120 -8.36 -2.21 -10.50
C LEU A 120 -7.44 -1.97 -11.71
N PRO A 121 -7.31 -0.72 -12.18
CA PRO A 121 -6.27 -0.37 -13.14
C PRO A 121 -4.89 -0.52 -12.48
N THR A 122 -3.97 -1.24 -13.14
CA THR A 122 -2.60 -1.47 -12.66
C THR A 122 -1.53 -0.97 -13.65
N GLY A 123 -1.95 -0.61 -14.87
CA GLY A 123 -1.08 -0.10 -15.93
C GLY A 123 -0.75 1.37 -15.78
N ALA A 124 0.01 1.90 -16.74
CA ALA A 124 0.38 3.30 -16.78
C ALA A 124 -0.85 4.24 -16.79
N PRO A 125 -0.80 5.37 -16.06
CA PRO A 125 -1.80 6.43 -16.20
C PRO A 125 -1.81 6.98 -17.64
N PRO A 126 -2.92 7.59 -18.09
CA PRO A 126 -4.04 8.02 -17.26
C PRO A 126 -5.24 7.06 -17.23
N ILE A 127 -5.19 5.98 -18.03
CA ILE A 127 -6.28 5.00 -18.17
C ILE A 127 -5.96 3.62 -17.57
N GLY A 128 -4.66 3.27 -17.46
CA GLY A 128 -4.25 1.98 -16.90
C GLY A 128 -4.17 0.83 -17.92
N GLU A 129 -3.88 1.15 -19.19
CA GLU A 129 -3.51 0.21 -20.26
C GLU A 129 -4.45 -1.02 -20.43
N PRO A 130 -5.75 -0.85 -20.70
CA PRO A 130 -6.64 -1.95 -21.05
C PRO A 130 -6.23 -2.64 -22.36
N ALA A 131 -6.70 -3.87 -22.60
CA ALA A 131 -6.37 -4.64 -23.81
C ALA A 131 -6.97 -4.09 -25.12
N SER A 132 -7.90 -3.16 -25.05
CA SER A 132 -8.58 -2.56 -26.20
C SER A 132 -8.84 -1.08 -25.98
N ALA A 133 -9.40 -0.40 -26.99
CA ALA A 133 -9.80 1.00 -26.86
C ALA A 133 -10.77 1.19 -25.69
N LEU A 134 -10.66 2.33 -24.98
CA LEU A 134 -11.32 2.58 -23.71
C LEU A 134 -12.83 2.22 -23.69
N ALA A 135 -13.60 2.65 -24.69
CA ALA A 135 -15.02 2.32 -24.77
C ALA A 135 -15.29 0.81 -24.86
N GLN A 136 -14.57 0.10 -25.72
CA GLN A 136 -14.68 -1.35 -25.87
C GLN A 136 -14.24 -2.09 -24.61
N ALA A 137 -13.21 -1.57 -23.91
CA ALA A 137 -12.74 -2.12 -22.66
C ALA A 137 -13.78 -1.98 -21.54
N VAL A 138 -14.48 -0.84 -21.47
CA VAL A 138 -15.58 -0.64 -20.52
C VAL A 138 -16.77 -1.54 -20.85
N ASP A 139 -17.13 -1.71 -22.12
CA ASP A 139 -18.17 -2.67 -22.54
C ASP A 139 -17.82 -4.11 -22.13
N HIS A 140 -16.54 -4.49 -22.27
CA HIS A 140 -16.05 -5.79 -21.82
C HIS A 140 -16.20 -5.96 -20.30
N VAL A 141 -15.90 -4.93 -19.51
CA VAL A 141 -16.10 -4.95 -18.05
C VAL A 141 -17.59 -5.09 -17.71
N ILE A 142 -18.46 -4.31 -18.34
CA ILE A 142 -19.92 -4.37 -18.10
C ILE A 142 -20.43 -5.78 -18.36
N LYS A 143 -20.08 -6.36 -19.52
CA LYS A 143 -20.47 -7.72 -19.89
C LYS A 143 -19.94 -8.75 -18.90
N THR A 144 -18.66 -8.68 -18.54
CA THR A 144 -18.02 -9.66 -17.65
C THR A 144 -18.68 -9.67 -16.27
N TYR A 145 -18.96 -8.50 -15.68
CA TYR A 145 -19.63 -8.42 -14.38
C TYR A 145 -21.10 -8.86 -14.48
N ALA A 146 -21.81 -8.50 -15.56
CA ALA A 146 -23.18 -8.95 -15.80
C ALA A 146 -23.29 -10.48 -15.93
N ASP A 147 -22.38 -11.13 -16.68
CA ASP A 147 -22.31 -12.58 -16.84
C ASP A 147 -22.08 -13.29 -15.48
N LYS A 148 -21.36 -12.63 -14.56
CA LYS A 148 -21.14 -13.09 -13.18
C LYS A 148 -22.24 -12.67 -12.21
N LYS A 149 -23.31 -12.00 -12.67
CA LYS A 149 -24.41 -11.43 -11.86
C LYS A 149 -23.94 -10.44 -10.79
N LEU A 150 -22.93 -9.65 -11.13
CA LEU A 150 -22.33 -8.63 -10.28
C LEU A 150 -22.56 -7.24 -10.87
N THR A 151 -22.60 -6.24 -10.00
CA THR A 151 -22.63 -4.83 -10.43
C THR A 151 -21.26 -4.43 -10.97
N PRO A 152 -21.15 -3.96 -12.22
CA PRO A 152 -19.89 -3.44 -12.74
C PRO A 152 -19.38 -2.29 -11.87
N THR A 153 -18.15 -2.44 -11.37
CA THR A 153 -17.55 -1.50 -10.41
C THR A 153 -16.08 -1.28 -10.77
N PHE A 154 -15.60 -0.04 -10.72
CA PHE A 154 -14.18 0.30 -10.79
C PHE A 154 -13.70 0.85 -9.43
N THR A 155 -12.51 0.42 -9.02
CA THR A 155 -11.69 1.16 -8.05
C THR A 155 -10.80 2.13 -8.83
N ILE A 156 -10.84 3.40 -8.45
CA ILE A 156 -10.12 4.48 -9.13
C ILE A 156 -9.14 5.13 -8.16
N PRO A 157 -7.86 4.70 -8.14
CA PRO A 157 -6.81 5.39 -7.42
C PRO A 157 -6.55 6.79 -7.98
N LEU A 158 -6.74 7.83 -7.15
CA LEU A 158 -6.55 9.23 -7.53
C LEU A 158 -5.23 9.78 -6.95
N PRO A 159 -4.51 10.64 -7.71
CA PRO A 159 -4.93 11.25 -8.98
C PRO A 159 -4.52 10.45 -10.24
N MET A 160 -4.00 9.23 -10.10
CA MET A 160 -3.41 8.48 -11.23
C MET A 160 -4.39 8.27 -12.40
N TYR A 161 -5.63 7.94 -12.08
CA TYR A 161 -6.63 7.56 -13.09
C TYR A 161 -7.78 8.58 -13.17
N GLN A 162 -7.46 9.88 -13.03
CA GLN A 162 -8.44 10.96 -13.10
C GLN A 162 -9.16 11.05 -14.45
N GLU A 163 -8.49 10.71 -15.56
CA GLU A 163 -9.14 10.71 -16.88
C GLU A 163 -10.08 9.52 -17.05
N LEU A 164 -9.72 8.34 -16.51
CA LEU A 164 -10.64 7.20 -16.45
C LEU A 164 -11.87 7.54 -15.59
N ASP A 165 -11.68 8.22 -14.46
CA ASP A 165 -12.76 8.71 -13.60
C ASP A 165 -13.76 9.59 -14.38
N GLN A 166 -13.24 10.60 -15.08
CA GLN A 166 -14.02 11.54 -15.88
C GLN A 166 -14.72 10.85 -17.05
N TYR A 167 -14.04 9.91 -17.70
CA TYR A 167 -14.64 9.11 -18.75
C TYR A 167 -15.84 8.31 -18.21
N LEU A 168 -15.66 7.54 -17.13
CA LEU A 168 -16.73 6.74 -16.54
C LEU A 168 -17.91 7.61 -16.10
N GLU A 169 -17.64 8.77 -15.50
CA GLU A 169 -18.67 9.77 -15.16
C GLU A 169 -19.49 10.19 -16.38
N SER A 170 -18.82 10.51 -17.50
CA SER A 170 -19.48 10.90 -18.75
C SER A 170 -20.37 9.78 -19.32
N GLN A 171 -20.08 8.52 -18.98
CA GLN A 171 -20.85 7.33 -19.36
C GLN A 171 -21.93 6.97 -18.32
N GLY A 172 -22.20 7.83 -17.33
CA GLY A 172 -23.26 7.64 -16.34
C GLY A 172 -22.87 6.79 -15.13
N TRP A 173 -21.59 6.47 -14.94
CA TRP A 173 -21.14 5.76 -13.74
C TRP A 173 -21.14 6.68 -12.52
N GLN A 174 -21.69 6.18 -11.42
CA GLN A 174 -21.90 6.95 -10.19
C GLN A 174 -20.82 6.63 -9.14
N ILE A 175 -20.44 7.64 -8.36
CA ILE A 175 -19.58 7.42 -7.18
C ILE A 175 -20.40 6.71 -6.11
N LYS A 176 -19.97 5.51 -5.71
CA LYS A 176 -20.57 4.74 -4.61
C LYS A 176 -19.94 5.08 -3.27
N VAL A 177 -18.60 5.14 -3.23
CA VAL A 177 -17.82 5.45 -2.02
C VAL A 177 -16.57 6.22 -2.43
N GLY A 178 -16.22 7.24 -1.63
CA GLY A 178 -14.92 7.90 -1.69
C GLY A 178 -14.12 7.63 -0.42
N ALA A 179 -12.90 7.16 -0.58
CA ALA A 179 -12.06 6.72 0.53
C ALA A 179 -10.62 7.22 0.38
N GLN A 180 -9.85 7.12 1.46
CA GLN A 180 -8.44 7.49 1.48
C GLN A 180 -7.60 6.39 2.08
N PHE A 181 -6.41 6.21 1.52
CA PHE A 181 -5.33 5.52 2.22
C PHE A 181 -4.73 6.46 3.25
N LEU A 182 -4.69 5.99 4.50
CA LEU A 182 -3.86 6.58 5.55
C LEU A 182 -2.68 5.66 5.82
N ILE A 183 -1.52 6.24 6.08
CA ILE A 183 -0.28 5.51 6.34
C ILE A 183 0.42 6.02 7.59
N LYS A 184 1.26 5.17 8.18
CA LYS A 184 2.10 5.50 9.32
C LYS A 184 3.33 4.58 9.36
N ASP A 185 4.46 5.10 9.83
CA ASP A 185 5.58 4.26 10.26
C ASP A 185 5.26 3.55 11.59
N ILE A 186 5.63 2.28 11.70
CA ILE A 186 5.49 1.50 12.94
C ILE A 186 6.70 1.80 13.84
N SER A 187 6.56 2.76 14.76
CA SER A 187 7.60 3.10 15.73
C SER A 187 7.75 2.05 16.84
N LEU A 188 8.92 2.03 17.49
CA LEU A 188 9.29 1.13 18.60
C LEU A 188 8.79 1.59 19.97
N GLU A 189 7.98 2.65 20.05
CA GLU A 189 7.59 3.17 21.36
C GLU A 189 6.78 2.11 22.10
N ALA A 190 7.40 1.56 23.15
CA ALA A 190 6.78 0.67 24.09
C ALA A 190 5.63 1.44 24.74
N SER A 191 4.41 1.25 24.24
CA SER A 191 3.25 1.64 25.02
C SER A 191 3.09 0.58 26.12
N ASP A 192 3.83 0.75 27.21
CA ASP A 192 3.57 0.16 28.54
C ASP A 192 2.30 0.78 29.13
N LEU A 193 1.23 0.83 28.33
CA LEU A 193 -0.09 1.08 28.86
C LEU A 193 -0.53 -0.25 29.44
N GLN A 194 -0.41 -0.40 30.76
CA GLN A 194 -1.24 -1.34 31.52
C GLN A 194 -2.67 -1.14 31.03
N SER A 195 -3.16 -2.08 30.25
CA SER A 195 -4.53 -2.07 29.77
C SER A 195 -5.35 -2.95 30.71
N GLU A 196 -6.50 -2.43 31.12
CA GLU A 196 -7.54 -3.21 31.78
C GLU A 196 -8.07 -4.34 30.89
N PHE A 197 -7.84 -4.24 29.57
CA PHE A 197 -8.36 -5.17 28.58
C PHE A 197 -7.32 -6.19 28.13
N ILE A 198 -7.73 -7.46 28.10
CA ILE A 198 -6.93 -8.53 27.54
C ILE A 198 -7.11 -8.52 26.02
N CYS A 199 -6.01 -8.34 25.30
CA CYS A 199 -5.97 -8.45 23.85
C CYS A 199 -5.27 -9.74 23.45
N GLU A 200 -5.96 -10.56 22.68
CA GLU A 200 -5.44 -11.78 22.06
C GLU A 200 -5.19 -11.51 20.58
N ILE A 201 -4.10 -12.06 20.04
CA ILE A 201 -3.79 -12.03 18.61
C ILE A 201 -3.72 -13.48 18.13
N THR A 202 -4.52 -13.81 17.12
CA THR A 202 -4.59 -15.15 16.50
C THR A 202 -4.29 -15.09 15.00
N ASP A 203 -4.08 -16.24 14.37
CA ASP A 203 -3.78 -16.36 12.93
C ASP A 203 -5.02 -16.62 12.06
N PHE A 204 -6.17 -16.75 12.71
CA PHE A 204 -7.46 -17.00 12.07
C PHE A 204 -8.58 -16.29 12.84
N PRO A 205 -9.66 -15.87 12.16
CA PRO A 205 -10.81 -15.29 12.84
C PRO A 205 -11.54 -16.39 13.61
N SER A 206 -11.68 -16.24 14.92
CA SER A 206 -12.51 -17.13 15.72
C SER A 206 -14.00 -16.87 15.49
N GLN A 207 -14.87 -17.80 15.91
CA GLN A 207 -16.31 -17.59 15.84
C GLN A 207 -16.75 -16.31 16.58
N ASP A 208 -16.19 -16.05 17.76
CA ASP A 208 -16.46 -14.82 18.52
C ASP A 208 -15.99 -13.56 17.77
N TRP A 209 -14.86 -13.63 17.07
CA TRP A 209 -14.37 -12.53 16.24
C TRP A 209 -15.35 -12.19 15.12
N LEU A 210 -15.88 -13.23 14.44
CA LEU A 210 -16.85 -13.07 13.35
C LEU A 210 -18.21 -12.57 13.86
N ASN A 211 -18.66 -13.09 15.01
CA ASN A 211 -19.95 -12.75 15.61
C ASN A 211 -20.09 -11.25 15.91
N LEU A 212 -19.01 -10.57 16.32
CA LEU A 212 -19.09 -9.17 16.78
C LEU A 212 -19.62 -8.22 15.68
N GLN A 213 -19.32 -8.48 14.42
CA GLN A 213 -19.80 -7.69 13.28
C GLN A 213 -20.64 -8.50 12.28
N SER A 214 -21.05 -9.72 12.64
CA SER A 214 -21.76 -10.65 11.74
C SER A 214 -21.01 -10.92 10.42
N ASP A 215 -19.68 -11.03 10.50
CA ASP A 215 -18.79 -11.12 9.35
C ASP A 215 -18.59 -12.56 8.83
N HIS A 216 -19.47 -13.53 9.18
CA HIS A 216 -19.34 -14.95 8.79
C HIS A 216 -19.19 -15.18 7.29
N HIS A 217 -19.92 -14.43 6.47
CA HIS A 217 -19.86 -14.54 5.01
C HIS A 217 -18.49 -14.13 4.43
N LEU A 218 -17.66 -13.43 5.20
CA LEU A 218 -16.32 -12.98 4.79
C LEU A 218 -15.22 -13.92 5.24
N GLU A 219 -15.55 -14.93 6.06
CA GLU A 219 -14.56 -15.81 6.65
C GLU A 219 -13.66 -16.44 5.59
N GLU A 220 -14.26 -17.01 4.54
CA GLU A 220 -13.53 -17.61 3.43
C GLU A 220 -12.69 -16.58 2.67
N LEU A 221 -13.20 -15.37 2.44
CA LEU A 221 -12.46 -14.29 1.80
C LEU A 221 -11.24 -13.88 2.65
N MET A 222 -11.40 -13.76 3.96
CA MET A 222 -10.34 -13.38 4.89
C MET A 222 -9.25 -14.46 5.01
N LYS A 223 -9.61 -15.74 4.93
CA LYS A 223 -8.69 -16.89 5.00
C LYS A 223 -7.82 -17.07 3.76
N ARG A 224 -8.15 -16.45 2.62
CA ARG A 224 -7.34 -16.53 1.38
C ARG A 224 -5.97 -15.88 1.48
N TYR A 225 -5.71 -15.07 2.51
CA TYR A 225 -4.39 -14.48 2.75
C TYR A 225 -4.04 -14.50 4.25
N PRO A 226 -2.82 -14.92 4.63
CA PRO A 226 -2.36 -14.91 6.02
C PRO A 226 -2.49 -13.54 6.68
N ALA A 227 -3.09 -13.50 7.87
CA ALA A 227 -3.30 -12.26 8.62
C ALA A 227 -3.34 -12.54 10.12
N ARG A 228 -3.12 -11.50 10.91
CA ARG A 228 -3.30 -11.51 12.35
C ARG A 228 -4.67 -10.92 12.71
N TYR A 229 -5.37 -11.57 13.62
CA TYR A 229 -6.71 -11.23 14.07
C TYR A 229 -6.66 -10.87 15.54
N GLY A 230 -6.97 -9.62 15.86
CA GLY A 230 -7.00 -9.12 17.22
C GLY A 230 -8.40 -9.22 17.80
N VAL A 231 -8.49 -9.73 19.03
CA VAL A 231 -9.70 -9.78 19.85
C VAL A 231 -9.41 -9.08 21.16
N LEU A 232 -10.25 -8.12 21.55
CA LEU A 232 -10.14 -7.45 22.83
C LEU A 232 -11.41 -7.72 23.65
N ARG A 233 -11.21 -8.21 24.88
CA ARG A 233 -12.29 -8.65 25.77
C ARG A 233 -12.43 -7.77 27.01
N SER A 234 -13.66 -7.61 27.48
CA SER A 234 -13.99 -7.13 28.82
C SER A 234 -14.66 -8.28 29.57
N GLY A 235 -13.95 -8.88 30.54
CA GLY A 235 -14.36 -10.17 31.09
C GLY A 235 -14.41 -11.26 30.01
N SER A 236 -15.54 -11.95 29.88
CA SER A 236 -15.78 -12.97 28.85
C SER A 236 -16.24 -12.38 27.51
N GLN A 237 -16.75 -11.14 27.49
CA GLN A 237 -17.36 -10.53 26.31
C GLN A 237 -16.29 -9.99 25.35
N VAL A 238 -16.39 -10.35 24.06
CA VAL A 238 -15.64 -9.66 22.98
C VAL A 238 -16.25 -8.29 22.75
N ILE A 239 -15.42 -7.24 22.84
CA ILE A 239 -15.85 -5.84 22.73
C ILE A 239 -15.19 -5.11 21.57
N ALA A 240 -14.10 -5.64 21.01
CA ALA A 240 -13.49 -5.13 19.80
C ALA A 240 -12.75 -6.21 19.02
N VAL A 241 -12.74 -6.06 17.70
CA VAL A 241 -12.06 -6.94 16.76
C VAL A 241 -11.32 -6.14 15.69
N GLY A 242 -10.28 -6.73 15.14
CA GLY A 242 -9.50 -6.12 14.05
C GLY A 242 -8.66 -7.16 13.32
N ARG A 243 -8.29 -6.84 12.09
CA ARG A 243 -7.44 -7.67 11.24
C ARG A 243 -6.28 -6.85 10.71
N ILE A 244 -5.08 -7.43 10.64
CA ILE A 244 -3.92 -6.83 9.99
C ILE A 244 -3.19 -7.89 9.16
N ALA A 245 -2.85 -7.56 7.92
CA ALA A 245 -2.18 -8.47 6.99
C ALA A 245 -0.89 -7.82 6.50
N THR A 246 0.19 -8.60 6.42
CA THR A 246 1.54 -8.12 6.13
C THR A 246 2.03 -8.63 4.78
N LEU A 247 2.64 -7.76 3.99
CA LEU A 247 3.31 -8.06 2.73
C LEU A 247 4.64 -7.29 2.68
N GLY A 248 5.76 -8.02 2.84
CA GLY A 248 7.08 -7.40 2.92
C GLY A 248 7.18 -6.44 4.11
N THR A 249 7.56 -5.19 3.88
CA THR A 249 7.75 -4.19 4.93
C THR A 249 6.48 -3.38 5.24
N TRP A 250 5.36 -3.67 4.57
CA TRP A 250 4.08 -3.02 4.76
C TRP A 250 3.05 -3.99 5.38
N SER A 251 2.17 -3.45 6.22
CA SER A 251 0.91 -4.12 6.58
C SER A 251 -0.28 -3.23 6.30
N ILE A 252 -1.45 -3.82 6.14
CA ILE A 252 -2.72 -3.10 6.03
C ILE A 252 -3.71 -3.57 7.09
N ALA A 253 -4.23 -2.62 7.87
CA ALA A 253 -5.26 -2.88 8.87
C ALA A 253 -6.65 -2.79 8.21
N THR A 254 -7.49 -3.76 8.53
CA THR A 254 -8.85 -3.92 8.01
C THR A 254 -9.77 -4.39 9.13
N ARG A 255 -11.10 -4.22 8.95
CA ARG A 255 -12.11 -4.76 9.88
C ARG A 255 -11.92 -4.35 11.35
N LEU A 256 -11.40 -3.15 11.60
CA LEU A 256 -11.32 -2.60 12.95
C LEU A 256 -12.72 -2.18 13.40
N PHE A 257 -13.25 -2.83 14.43
CA PHE A 257 -14.58 -2.58 14.96
C PHE A 257 -14.56 -2.61 16.49
N VAL A 258 -15.32 -1.69 17.09
CA VAL A 258 -15.56 -1.65 18.54
C VAL A 258 -17.06 -1.61 18.75
N ASP A 259 -17.53 -2.49 19.66
CA ASP A 259 -18.92 -2.54 20.10
C ASP A 259 -19.41 -1.13 20.48
N PRO A 260 -20.55 -0.67 19.94
CA PRO A 260 -21.07 0.67 20.20
C PRO A 260 -21.14 1.05 21.68
N SER A 261 -21.49 0.11 22.56
CA SER A 261 -21.62 0.34 24.02
C SER A 261 -20.27 0.52 24.73
N HIS A 262 -19.17 0.22 24.04
CA HIS A 262 -17.80 0.30 24.58
C HIS A 262 -16.95 1.37 23.88
N ARG A 263 -17.54 2.23 23.05
CA ARG A 263 -16.81 3.31 22.34
C ARG A 263 -16.34 4.42 23.29
N SER A 264 -15.45 5.27 22.77
CA SER A 264 -14.89 6.44 23.49
C SER A 264 -14.04 6.12 24.73
N LYS A 265 -13.64 4.85 24.91
CA LYS A 265 -12.76 4.39 26.01
C LYS A 265 -11.33 4.08 25.57
N GLY A 266 -10.92 4.56 24.40
CA GLY A 266 -9.58 4.30 23.84
C GLY A 266 -9.34 2.86 23.31
N ILE A 267 -10.33 1.98 23.35
CA ILE A 267 -10.23 0.56 22.95
C ILE A 267 -9.69 0.39 21.52
N ALA A 268 -10.20 1.15 20.54
CA ALA A 268 -9.75 1.05 19.15
C ALA A 268 -8.25 1.35 19.01
N LYS A 269 -7.73 2.34 19.76
CA LYS A 269 -6.31 2.70 19.77
C LYS A 269 -5.46 1.59 20.37
N GLN A 270 -5.91 0.97 21.45
CA GLN A 270 -5.21 -0.14 22.09
C GLN A 270 -5.13 -1.37 21.17
N LEU A 271 -6.27 -1.76 20.58
CA LEU A 271 -6.32 -2.87 19.64
C LEU A 271 -5.42 -2.63 18.42
N MET A 272 -5.49 -1.43 17.83
CA MET A 272 -4.65 -1.08 16.68
C MET A 272 -3.15 -1.09 17.04
N ASN A 273 -2.76 -0.66 18.25
CA ASN A 273 -1.37 -0.77 18.71
C ASN A 273 -0.91 -2.23 18.84
N LYS A 274 -1.76 -3.12 19.38
CA LYS A 274 -1.45 -4.56 19.47
C LYS A 274 -1.33 -5.22 18.09
N LEU A 275 -2.21 -4.86 17.15
CA LEU A 275 -2.12 -5.28 15.75
C LEU A 275 -0.83 -4.80 15.09
N MET A 276 -0.45 -3.53 15.26
CA MET A 276 0.82 -3.00 14.73
C MET A 276 2.05 -3.70 15.34
N ALA A 277 1.99 -4.08 16.62
CA ALA A 277 3.05 -4.86 17.26
C ALA A 277 3.18 -6.26 16.63
N ALA A 278 2.07 -6.94 16.35
CA ALA A 278 2.08 -8.23 15.65
C ALA A 278 2.54 -8.09 14.18
N ALA A 279 2.09 -7.06 13.46
CA ALA A 279 2.58 -6.77 12.13
C ALA A 279 4.10 -6.56 12.10
N LYS A 280 4.66 -5.93 13.13
CA LYS A 280 6.10 -5.75 13.27
C LYS A 280 6.85 -7.07 13.46
N THR A 281 6.31 -7.99 14.24
CA THR A 281 6.91 -9.34 14.36
C THR A 281 6.87 -10.09 13.03
N ASP A 282 5.92 -9.75 12.15
CA ASP A 282 5.82 -10.28 10.79
C ASP A 282 6.71 -9.53 9.78
N GLY A 283 7.55 -8.60 10.22
CA GLY A 283 8.52 -7.86 9.40
C GLY A 283 8.06 -6.48 8.91
N ALA A 284 6.86 -6.05 9.28
CA ALA A 284 6.36 -4.75 8.87
C ALA A 284 7.08 -3.60 9.57
N THR A 285 7.39 -2.56 8.80
CA THR A 285 7.92 -1.28 9.30
C THR A 285 6.93 -0.14 9.08
N LYS A 286 5.91 -0.36 8.25
CA LYS A 286 4.91 0.61 7.85
C LYS A 286 3.54 -0.04 7.90
N VAL A 287 2.53 0.75 8.22
CA VAL A 287 1.14 0.33 8.23
C VAL A 287 0.29 1.28 7.40
N ALA A 288 -0.63 0.70 6.64
CA ALA A 288 -1.66 1.40 5.89
C ALA A 288 -3.05 1.00 6.41
N LEU A 289 -4.04 1.81 6.08
CA LEU A 289 -5.45 1.47 6.19
C LEU A 289 -6.24 2.28 5.17
N GLN A 290 -7.42 1.78 4.83
CA GLN A 290 -8.38 2.49 3.99
C GLN A 290 -9.57 2.92 4.85
N VAL A 291 -9.99 4.17 4.69
CA VAL A 291 -11.11 4.73 5.44
C VAL A 291 -12.00 5.55 4.53
N ASP A 292 -13.32 5.38 4.67
CA ASP A 292 -14.31 6.20 3.99
C ASP A 292 -14.13 7.67 4.43
N THR A 293 -14.12 8.59 3.46
CA THR A 293 -14.01 10.03 3.71
C THR A 293 -15.15 10.59 4.56
N GLN A 294 -16.31 9.92 4.59
CA GLN A 294 -17.46 10.27 5.41
C GLN A 294 -17.35 9.76 6.85
N ASN A 295 -16.42 8.83 7.16
CA ASN A 295 -16.24 8.28 8.49
C ASN A 295 -15.36 9.19 9.37
N THR A 296 -15.94 10.32 9.78
CA THR A 296 -15.27 11.38 10.56
C THR A 296 -14.71 10.86 11.88
N ALA A 297 -15.40 9.94 12.55
CA ALA A 297 -14.95 9.33 13.81
C ALA A 297 -13.69 8.48 13.63
N ALA A 298 -13.64 7.62 12.60
CA ALA A 298 -12.45 6.83 12.30
C ALA A 298 -11.28 7.71 11.84
N LEU A 299 -11.55 8.73 11.01
CA LEU A 299 -10.55 9.71 10.60
C LEU A 299 -9.92 10.44 11.81
N ALA A 300 -10.73 10.87 12.78
CA ALA A 300 -10.25 11.51 14.00
C ALA A 300 -9.39 10.55 14.83
N LEU A 301 -9.82 9.30 15.00
CA LEU A 301 -9.04 8.26 15.66
C LEU A 301 -7.67 8.09 14.99
N TYR A 302 -7.62 7.83 13.69
CA TYR A 302 -6.36 7.53 13.00
C TYR A 302 -5.41 8.74 12.99
N ARG A 303 -5.92 9.96 12.83
CA ARG A 303 -5.12 11.19 12.99
C ARG A 303 -4.50 11.29 14.38
N SER A 304 -5.27 11.02 15.44
CA SER A 304 -4.75 11.01 16.83
C SER A 304 -3.69 9.94 17.09
N MET A 305 -3.65 8.91 16.23
CA MET A 305 -2.64 7.85 16.26
C MET A 305 -1.41 8.16 15.38
N GLY A 306 -1.38 9.33 14.73
CA GLY A 306 -0.28 9.76 13.86
C GLY A 306 -0.36 9.23 12.43
N PHE A 307 -1.49 8.66 12.01
CA PHE A 307 -1.70 8.34 10.59
C PHE A 307 -1.87 9.61 9.78
N ARG A 308 -1.29 9.61 8.58
CA ARG A 308 -1.35 10.70 7.61
C ARG A 308 -1.99 10.24 6.32
N ALA A 309 -2.77 11.13 5.68
CA ALA A 309 -3.32 10.85 4.36
C ALA A 309 -2.20 10.64 3.33
N HIS A 310 -2.40 9.67 2.45
CA HIS A 310 -1.47 9.37 1.37
C HIS A 310 -2.06 9.67 -0.01
N HIS A 311 -3.15 9.02 -0.38
CA HIS A 311 -3.89 9.27 -1.62
C HIS A 311 -5.38 8.94 -1.42
N SER A 312 -6.23 9.47 -2.31
CA SER A 312 -7.67 9.17 -2.32
C SER A 312 -7.98 8.16 -3.40
N TYR A 313 -9.08 7.43 -3.26
CA TYR A 313 -9.60 6.58 -4.31
C TYR A 313 -11.13 6.55 -4.25
N LEU A 314 -11.75 6.23 -5.38
CA LEU A 314 -13.20 6.13 -5.51
C LEU A 314 -13.60 4.71 -5.91
N TYR A 315 -14.79 4.31 -5.51
CA TYR A 315 -15.51 3.24 -6.19
C TYR A 315 -16.57 3.87 -7.10
N ARG A 316 -16.44 3.67 -8.42
CA ARG A 316 -17.48 4.02 -9.39
C ARG A 316 -18.26 2.77 -9.78
N VAL A 317 -19.58 2.86 -9.73
CA VAL A 317 -20.49 1.76 -10.08
C VAL A 317 -21.35 2.16 -11.26
N LEU A 318 -21.63 1.22 -12.14
CA LEU A 318 -22.72 1.36 -13.10
C LEU A 318 -23.97 0.78 -12.44
N PRO A 319 -24.97 1.61 -12.07
CA PRO A 319 -26.19 1.09 -11.46
C PRO A 319 -26.82 0.07 -12.42
N LEU A 320 -27.18 -1.10 -11.91
CA LEU A 320 -28.06 -1.99 -12.67
C LEU A 320 -29.40 -1.26 -12.81
N LEU A 321 -29.86 -1.05 -14.04
CA LEU A 321 -31.22 -0.60 -14.26
C LEU A 321 -32.14 -1.63 -13.61
N GLU A 322 -32.85 -1.25 -12.56
CA GLU A 322 -33.98 -2.05 -12.07
C GLU A 322 -34.94 -2.19 -13.25
N VAL A 323 -35.03 -3.39 -13.81
CA VAL A 323 -36.14 -3.72 -14.71
C VAL A 323 -37.37 -3.72 -13.82
N LYS A 324 -38.15 -2.64 -13.90
CA LYS A 324 -39.50 -2.57 -13.33
C LYS A 324 -40.39 -3.64 -13.93
#